data_AF-A0A3N5NQS3-F1
#
_entry.id   AF-A0A3N5NQS3-F1
#
_cell.length_a   1.000
_cell.length_b   1.000
_cell.length_c   1.000
_cell.angle_alpha   90.00
_cell.angle_beta   90.00
_cell.angle_gamma   90.00
#
_symmetry.space_group_name_H-M   'P 1'
#
loop_
_entity.id
_entity.type
_entity.pdbx_description
1 polymer ?
#
loop_
_entity_poly.entity_id
_entity_poly.type
_entity_poly.pdbx_seq_one_letter_code
_entity_poly.pdbx_strand_id
1 'polypeptide(L)'
;MITVISYGLGTLIGFIVIGVLLVWFVQDVTQKKHTVLRNYPVIGRLRYFFERQGEYFRQYFFTGDREEMPFNRATRAWVYREAKDEGGIIGFGSTYDLREPGSIIFVNAPFPVLESERQCSLPLPIGIGYCAQPFFARSIVNVSGMSFGAISEPAVRALSRGAAEAGCWMDTGEGGLSPYHLEGGCD
;
A
#
# COMPACT_ATOMS: atom_id res chain seq x y z
N MET A 1 50.64 30.00 -15.69
CA MET A 1 49.46 29.60 -16.51
C MET A 1 48.58 28.57 -15.83
N ILE A 2 49.11 27.44 -15.34
CA ILE A 2 48.33 26.35 -14.73
C ILE A 2 47.51 26.81 -13.51
N THR A 3 48.08 27.66 -12.65
CA THR A 3 47.38 28.22 -11.48
C THR A 3 46.17 29.07 -11.87
N VAL A 4 46.32 29.99 -12.83
CA VAL A 4 45.22 30.86 -13.30
C VAL A 4 44.10 30.04 -13.92
N ILE A 5 44.44 29.00 -14.69
CA ILE A 5 43.45 28.06 -15.27
C ILE A 5 42.73 27.28 -14.16
N SER A 6 43.44 26.84 -13.11
CA SER A 6 42.83 26.12 -11.99
C SER A 6 41.88 26.99 -11.15
N TYR A 7 42.23 28.26 -10.91
CA TYR A 7 41.33 29.20 -10.22
C TYR A 7 40.12 29.56 -11.09
N GLY A 8 40.33 29.77 -12.40
CA GLY A 8 39.23 30.00 -13.34
C GLY A 8 38.25 28.83 -13.40
N LEU A 9 38.76 27.59 -13.51
CA LEU A 9 37.93 26.38 -13.52
C LEU A 9 37.18 26.19 -12.19
N GLY A 10 37.86 26.44 -11.06
CA GLY A 10 37.24 26.37 -9.73
C GLY A 10 36.11 27.38 -9.55
N THR A 11 36.28 28.61 -10.03
CA THR A 11 35.21 29.63 -9.99
C THR A 11 34.03 29.26 -10.88
N LEU A 12 34.26 28.72 -12.08
CA LEU A 12 33.21 28.25 -12.98
C LEU A 12 32.40 27.12 -12.34
N ILE A 13 33.07 26.14 -11.73
CA ILE A 13 32.42 25.04 -11.00
C ILE A 13 31.60 25.61 -9.82
N GLY A 14 32.14 26.58 -9.09
CA GLY A 14 31.41 27.26 -8.01
C GLY A 14 30.12 27.91 -8.48
N PHE A 15 30.14 28.64 -9.60
CA PHE A 15 28.92 29.24 -10.17
C PHE A 15 27.92 28.19 -10.65
N ILE A 16 28.38 27.08 -11.23
CA ILE A 16 27.50 25.97 -11.61
C ILE A 16 26.82 25.36 -10.39
N VAL A 17 27.57 25.10 -9.31
CA VAL A 17 27.02 24.55 -8.07
C VAL A 17 25.98 25.49 -7.46
N ILE A 18 26.29 26.79 -7.38
CA ILE A 18 25.35 27.80 -6.87
C ILE A 18 24.09 27.87 -7.76
N GLY A 19 24.27 27.86 -9.09
CA GLY A 19 23.15 27.85 -10.03
C GLY A 19 22.24 26.64 -9.87
N VAL A 20 22.80 25.45 -9.71
CA VAL A 20 22.03 24.22 -9.44
C VAL A 20 21.28 24.30 -8.12
N LEU A 21 21.93 24.77 -7.05
CA LEU A 21 21.29 24.94 -5.74
C LEU A 21 20.14 25.95 -5.79
N LEU A 22 20.30 27.05 -6.53
CA LEU A 22 19.23 28.04 -6.73
C LEU A 22 18.05 27.44 -7.50
N VAL A 23 18.32 26.69 -8.58
CA VAL A 23 17.26 26.01 -9.33
C VAL A 23 16.51 25.02 -8.44
N TRP A 24 17.22 24.22 -7.64
CA TRP A 24 16.59 23.29 -6.70
C TRP A 24 15.78 24.00 -5.61
N PHE A 25 16.32 25.09 -5.07
CA PHE A 25 15.60 25.90 -4.08
C PHE A 25 14.28 26.43 -4.65
N VAL A 26 14.31 27.00 -5.86
CA VAL A 26 13.10 27.50 -6.54
C VAL A 26 12.12 26.35 -6.80
N GLN A 27 12.58 25.21 -7.29
CA GLN A 27 11.75 24.03 -7.51
C GLN A 27 11.09 23.52 -6.20
N ASP A 28 11.85 23.46 -5.12
CA ASP A 28 11.38 22.93 -3.83
C ASP A 28 10.33 23.82 -3.17
N VAL A 29 10.47 25.15 -3.28
CA VAL A 29 9.52 26.12 -2.74
C VAL A 29 8.24 26.22 -3.59
N THR A 30 8.36 26.06 -4.91
CA THR A 30 7.23 26.21 -5.84
C THR A 30 6.35 24.96 -5.94
N GLN A 31 6.93 23.78 -5.75
CA GLN A 31 6.18 22.53 -5.84
C GLN A 31 5.17 22.37 -4.68
N LYS A 32 4.02 21.74 -4.97
CA LYS A 32 2.90 21.56 -4.02
C LYS A 32 2.73 20.12 -3.50
N LYS A 33 3.52 19.17 -4.00
CA LYS A 33 3.40 17.72 -3.72
C LYS A 33 4.08 17.27 -2.41
N HIS A 34 5.25 17.81 -2.10
CA HIS A 34 6.07 17.39 -0.95
C HIS A 34 6.17 18.49 0.10
N THR A 35 5.38 18.40 1.18
CA THR A 35 5.39 19.39 2.27
C THR A 35 6.77 19.56 2.91
N VAL A 36 7.55 18.48 3.04
CA VAL A 36 8.90 18.51 3.63
C VAL A 36 9.88 19.32 2.79
N LEU A 37 9.90 19.14 1.46
CA LEU A 37 10.77 19.91 0.56
C LEU A 37 10.41 21.39 0.58
N ARG A 38 9.12 21.72 0.72
CA ARG A 38 8.66 23.11 0.77
C ARG A 38 9.04 23.82 2.07
N ASN A 39 8.99 23.12 3.19
CA ASN A 39 9.37 23.67 4.51
C ASN A 39 10.90 23.70 4.71
N TYR A 40 11.64 22.77 4.10
CA TYR A 40 13.09 22.69 4.19
C TYR A 40 13.72 22.51 2.79
N PRO A 41 13.73 23.57 1.95
CA PRO A 41 14.27 23.52 0.59
C PRO A 41 15.73 23.08 0.57
N VAL A 42 16.13 22.32 -0.45
CA VAL A 42 17.49 21.75 -0.62
C VAL A 42 17.85 20.70 0.44
N ILE A 43 17.77 21.03 1.73
CA ILE A 43 18.14 20.14 2.85
C ILE A 43 17.20 18.93 2.92
N GLY A 44 15.90 19.13 2.69
CA GLY A 44 14.91 18.06 2.68
C GLY A 44 15.20 16.97 1.64
N ARG A 45 15.95 17.28 0.58
CA ARG A 45 16.37 16.28 -0.42
C ARG A 45 17.32 15.24 0.15
N LEU A 46 18.12 15.60 1.17
CA LEU A 46 18.98 14.65 1.86
C LEU A 46 18.17 13.56 2.55
N ARG A 47 17.04 13.90 3.16
CA ARG A 47 16.14 12.93 3.79
C ARG A 47 15.71 11.86 2.78
N TYR A 48 15.21 12.27 1.61
CA TYR A 48 14.75 11.33 0.59
C TYR A 48 15.90 10.54 -0.04
N PHE A 49 17.08 11.16 -0.19
CA PHE A 49 18.28 10.45 -0.61
C PHE A 49 18.64 9.32 0.38
N PHE A 50 18.72 9.64 1.67
CA PHE A 50 19.01 8.64 2.71
C PHE A 50 17.89 7.62 2.88
N GLU A 51 16.63 7.99 2.66
CA GLU A 51 15.51 7.05 2.67
C GLU A 51 15.67 5.97 1.58
N ARG A 52 16.04 6.38 0.36
CA ARG A 52 16.31 5.46 -0.75
C ARG A 52 17.55 4.61 -0.49
N GLN A 53 18.65 5.21 -0.03
CA GLN A 53 19.85 4.44 0.32
C GLN A 53 19.59 3.48 1.48
N GLY A 54 18.71 3.85 2.41
CA GLY A 54 18.29 3.04 3.53
C GLY A 54 17.66 1.71 3.10
N GLU A 55 16.94 1.66 1.96
CA GLU A 55 16.44 0.39 1.41
C GLU A 55 17.55 -0.62 1.14
N TYR A 56 18.67 -0.18 0.56
CA TYR A 56 19.82 -1.04 0.28
C TYR A 56 20.62 -1.37 1.55
N PHE A 57 20.77 -0.41 2.45
CA PHE A 57 21.49 -0.65 3.70
C PHE A 57 20.71 -1.54 4.67
N ARG A 58 19.38 -1.64 4.58
CA ARG A 58 18.55 -2.51 5.44
C ARG A 58 18.97 -3.97 5.40
N GLN A 59 19.35 -4.48 4.23
CA GLN A 59 19.81 -5.86 4.10
C GLN A 59 21.08 -6.15 4.92
N TYR A 60 21.85 -5.11 5.25
CA TYR A 60 23.19 -5.25 5.83
C TYR A 60 23.37 -4.61 7.21
N PHE A 61 22.59 -3.57 7.57
CA PHE A 61 22.90 -2.69 8.70
C PHE A 61 21.73 -2.32 9.62
N PHE A 62 20.46 -2.63 9.29
CA PHE A 62 19.32 -2.14 10.07
C PHE A 62 18.31 -3.24 10.45
N THR A 63 17.66 -3.02 11.59
CA THR A 63 16.52 -3.79 12.12
C THR A 63 15.30 -3.73 11.20
N GLY A 64 14.46 -4.76 11.23
CA GLY A 64 13.35 -4.95 10.28
C GLY A 64 12.29 -3.84 10.35
N ASP A 65 11.50 -3.68 9.27
CA ASP A 65 10.49 -2.61 9.12
C ASP A 65 9.40 -2.55 10.23
N ARG A 66 9.36 -3.56 11.10
CA ARG A 66 8.35 -3.77 12.14
C ARG A 66 8.84 -3.63 13.58
N GLU A 67 10.12 -3.32 13.76
CA GLU A 67 10.73 -3.27 15.10
C GLU A 67 10.63 -1.90 15.79
N GLU A 68 10.39 -0.84 15.02
CA GLU A 68 10.25 0.50 15.57
C GLU A 68 8.94 0.67 16.38
N MET A 69 9.01 1.30 17.55
CA MET A 69 7.88 1.55 18.46
C MET A 69 7.70 3.07 18.72
N PRO A 70 6.47 3.57 18.99
CA PRO A 70 5.19 2.84 19.07
C PRO A 70 4.57 2.53 17.70
N PHE A 71 4.97 3.24 16.65
CA PHE A 71 4.52 3.01 15.28
C PHE A 71 5.69 2.61 14.42
N ASN A 72 5.63 1.37 13.93
CA ASN A 72 6.66 0.87 13.04
C ASN A 72 6.61 1.54 11.66
N ARG A 73 7.67 1.37 10.88
CA ARG A 73 7.78 2.02 9.58
C ARG A 73 6.70 1.54 8.61
N ALA A 74 6.34 0.24 8.63
CA ALA A 74 5.27 -0.28 7.79
C ALA A 74 3.95 0.45 8.05
N THR A 75 3.59 0.66 9.32
CA THR A 75 2.42 1.44 9.72
C THR A 75 2.52 2.88 9.26
N ARG A 76 3.65 3.56 9.47
CA ARG A 76 3.81 4.96 9.04
C ARG A 76 3.75 5.10 7.51
N ALA A 77 4.38 4.19 6.78
CA ALA A 77 4.37 4.18 5.32
C ALA A 77 2.95 3.98 4.79
N TRP A 78 2.19 3.06 5.39
CA TRP A 78 0.78 2.86 5.09
C TRP A 78 -0.03 4.15 5.33
N VAL A 79 0.10 4.79 6.51
CA VAL A 79 -0.57 6.07 6.82
C VAL A 79 -0.21 7.16 5.81
N TYR A 80 1.06 7.27 5.41
CA TYR A 80 1.47 8.28 4.44
C TYR A 80 0.95 8.03 3.02
N ARG A 81 0.79 6.76 2.62
CA ARG A 81 0.19 6.42 1.31
C ARG A 81 -1.29 6.72 1.29
N GLU A 82 -2.00 6.33 2.35
CA GLU A 82 -3.42 6.67 2.55
C GLU A 82 -3.62 8.19 2.56
N ALA A 83 -2.79 8.94 3.29
CA ALA A 83 -2.87 10.40 3.34
C ALA A 83 -2.57 11.10 2.00
N LYS A 84 -1.95 10.40 1.04
CA LYS A 84 -1.66 10.90 -0.31
C LYS A 84 -2.61 10.36 -1.37
N ASP A 85 -3.63 9.58 -0.99
CA ASP A 85 -4.55 8.94 -1.92
C ASP A 85 -3.82 7.98 -2.90
N GLU A 86 -2.74 7.33 -2.42
CA GLU A 86 -1.88 6.42 -3.21
C GLU A 86 -2.22 4.92 -2.99
N GLY A 87 -3.36 4.64 -2.35
CA GLY A 87 -3.86 3.29 -1.99
C GLY A 87 -3.00 2.58 -0.93
N GLY A 88 -3.61 2.13 0.18
CA GLY A 88 -2.91 1.40 1.23
C GLY A 88 -2.91 -0.12 1.10
N ILE A 89 -3.46 -0.67 0.03
CA ILE A 89 -3.42 -2.12 -0.21
C ILE A 89 -2.01 -2.50 -0.70
N ILE A 90 -1.28 -3.25 0.12
CA ILE A 90 0.05 -3.78 -0.22
C ILE A 90 -0.08 -5.30 -0.33
N GLY A 91 0.02 -5.81 -1.56
CA GLY A 91 0.02 -7.25 -1.81
C GLY A 91 1.38 -7.85 -1.46
N PHE A 92 1.53 -8.36 -0.23
CA PHE A 92 2.69 -9.16 0.13
C PHE A 92 2.37 -10.14 1.26
N GLY A 93 3.14 -11.23 1.35
CA GLY A 93 2.99 -12.23 2.41
C GLY A 93 3.18 -11.67 3.82
N SER A 94 2.81 -12.46 4.83
CA SER A 94 2.95 -12.05 6.23
C SER A 94 4.41 -11.78 6.58
N THR A 95 4.69 -10.55 7.00
CA THR A 95 5.97 -10.13 7.59
C THR A 95 5.90 -10.07 9.12
N TYR A 96 4.83 -10.60 9.72
CA TYR A 96 4.70 -10.74 11.18
C TYR A 96 5.65 -11.83 11.68
N ASP A 97 6.29 -11.61 12.85
CA ASP A 97 7.02 -12.69 13.51
C ASP A 97 6.03 -13.70 14.08
N LEU A 98 6.02 -14.91 13.52
CA LEU A 98 5.08 -15.97 13.92
C LEU A 98 5.53 -16.72 15.19
N ARG A 99 6.72 -16.44 15.71
CA ARG A 99 7.29 -17.15 16.88
C ARG A 99 6.91 -16.49 18.19
N GLU A 100 6.52 -15.23 18.16
CA GLU A 100 6.13 -14.48 19.35
C GLU A 100 4.78 -15.00 19.91
N PRO A 101 4.65 -15.14 21.25
CA PRO A 101 3.37 -15.47 21.85
C PRO A 101 2.28 -14.47 21.46
N GLY A 102 1.15 -14.97 20.97
CA GLY A 102 0.03 -14.16 20.49
C GLY A 102 0.00 -13.91 18.98
N SER A 103 1.02 -14.36 18.24
CA SER A 103 1.00 -14.32 16.79
C SER A 103 -0.06 -15.25 16.19
N ILE A 104 -0.80 -14.73 15.21
CA ILE A 104 -1.87 -15.47 14.53
C ILE A 104 -1.25 -16.29 13.39
N ILE A 105 -1.47 -17.60 13.44
CA ILE A 105 -1.03 -18.53 12.40
C ILE A 105 -2.26 -19.28 11.90
N PHE A 106 -2.47 -19.27 10.59
CA PHE A 106 -3.44 -20.15 9.95
C PHE A 106 -2.79 -21.51 9.74
N VAL A 107 -3.29 -22.53 10.44
CA VAL A 107 -2.81 -23.91 10.28
C VAL A 107 -3.75 -24.63 9.34
N ASN A 108 -3.18 -25.29 8.33
CA ASN A 108 -3.97 -26.06 7.38
C ASN A 108 -4.65 -27.23 8.10
N ALA A 109 -5.90 -27.50 7.75
CA ALA A 109 -6.58 -28.70 8.20
C ALA A 109 -5.88 -29.93 7.57
N PRO A 110 -5.43 -30.92 8.37
CA PRO A 110 -4.73 -32.10 7.86
C PRO A 110 -5.64 -33.03 7.05
N PHE A 111 -6.95 -32.92 7.25
CA PHE A 111 -7.97 -33.67 6.52
C PHE A 111 -9.03 -32.70 5.98
N PRO A 112 -9.53 -32.93 4.76
CA PRO A 112 -10.59 -32.11 4.20
C PRO A 112 -11.89 -32.30 4.99
N VAL A 113 -12.64 -31.22 5.18
CA VAL A 113 -13.98 -31.26 5.77
C VAL A 113 -14.93 -31.97 4.80
N LEU A 114 -15.68 -32.95 5.29
CA LEU A 114 -16.66 -33.66 4.47
C LEU A 114 -17.86 -32.76 4.16
N GLU A 115 -18.53 -32.99 3.03
CA GLU A 115 -19.70 -32.17 2.65
C GLU A 115 -20.82 -32.23 3.69
N SER A 116 -21.00 -33.39 4.34
CA SER A 116 -21.96 -33.59 5.42
C SER A 116 -21.65 -32.80 6.69
N GLU A 117 -20.41 -32.34 6.86
CA GLU A 117 -19.94 -31.58 8.01
C GLU A 117 -19.84 -30.09 7.70
N ARG A 118 -20.08 -29.68 6.44
CA ARG A 118 -20.05 -28.29 6.02
C ARG A 118 -21.21 -27.54 6.66
N GLN A 119 -20.89 -26.54 7.48
CA GLN A 119 -21.88 -25.59 7.98
C GLN A 119 -22.04 -24.44 6.97
N CYS A 120 -23.28 -24.02 6.73
CA CYS A 120 -23.53 -22.80 5.96
C CYS A 120 -22.95 -21.59 6.72
N SER A 121 -22.39 -20.62 5.99
CA SER A 121 -22.02 -19.35 6.60
C SER A 121 -23.30 -18.67 7.12
N LEU A 122 -23.41 -18.55 8.44
CA LEU A 122 -24.53 -17.83 9.03
C LEU A 122 -24.43 -16.35 8.65
N PRO A 123 -25.54 -15.72 8.22
CA PRO A 123 -25.53 -14.29 7.96
C PRO A 123 -25.18 -13.55 9.24
N LEU A 124 -24.21 -12.63 9.15
CA LEU A 124 -23.74 -11.86 10.30
C LEU A 124 -24.50 -10.53 10.38
N PRO A 125 -25.31 -10.30 11.42
CA PRO A 125 -25.90 -8.99 11.63
C PRO A 125 -24.86 -7.97 12.10
N ILE A 126 -24.71 -6.89 11.35
CA ILE A 126 -23.82 -5.77 11.62
C ILE A 126 -24.67 -4.58 12.06
N GLY A 127 -24.40 -4.07 13.28
CA GLY A 127 -25.01 -2.85 13.80
C GLY A 127 -26.32 -3.03 14.59
N ILE A 128 -26.73 -4.26 14.91
CA ILE A 128 -27.89 -4.48 15.81
C ILE A 128 -27.67 -3.74 17.13
N GLY A 129 -28.61 -2.86 17.49
CA GLY A 129 -28.55 -2.05 18.70
C GLY A 129 -27.67 -0.80 18.62
N TYR A 130 -26.94 -0.62 17.52
CA TYR A 130 -26.04 0.53 17.31
C TYR A 130 -26.46 1.42 16.14
N CYS A 131 -27.26 0.92 15.19
CA CYS A 131 -27.79 1.70 14.07
C CYS A 131 -29.29 1.45 13.83
N ALA A 132 -29.95 2.42 13.17
CA ALA A 132 -31.37 2.34 12.85
C ALA A 132 -31.69 1.30 11.75
N GLN A 133 -30.72 1.02 10.87
CA GLN A 133 -30.84 0.07 9.77
C GLN A 133 -29.66 -0.92 9.87
N PRO A 134 -29.79 -1.97 10.69
CA PRO A 134 -28.78 -3.01 10.78
C PRO A 134 -28.69 -3.77 9.47
N PHE A 135 -27.46 -4.12 9.09
CA PHE A 135 -27.15 -4.76 7.84
C PHE A 135 -26.82 -6.23 8.07
N PHE A 136 -27.41 -7.13 7.29
CA PHE A 136 -27.13 -8.56 7.39
C PHE A 136 -26.13 -8.97 6.32
N ALA A 137 -24.89 -9.21 6.74
CA ALA A 137 -23.85 -9.70 5.85
C ALA A 137 -24.13 -11.15 5.46
N ARG A 138 -24.32 -11.44 4.16
CA ARG A 138 -24.57 -12.80 3.65
C ARG A 138 -23.39 -13.72 3.91
N SER A 139 -22.17 -13.18 3.83
CA SER A 139 -20.92 -13.86 4.11
C SER A 139 -19.96 -12.95 4.87
N ILE A 140 -19.15 -13.56 5.74
CA ILE A 140 -18.02 -12.92 6.41
C ILE A 140 -16.75 -12.93 5.54
N VAL A 141 -16.72 -13.77 4.50
CA VAL A 141 -15.62 -13.86 3.52
C VAL A 141 -16.16 -13.44 2.16
N ASN A 142 -15.55 -12.42 1.56
CA ASN A 142 -15.95 -11.85 0.28
C ASN A 142 -14.76 -11.84 -0.69
N VAL A 143 -15.03 -11.68 -1.98
CA VAL A 143 -14.00 -11.53 -3.00
C VAL A 143 -13.46 -10.10 -2.96
N SER A 144 -12.17 -9.95 -2.68
CA SER A 144 -11.48 -8.65 -2.62
C SER A 144 -11.45 -7.95 -3.98
N GLY A 145 -11.41 -6.62 -3.96
CA GLY A 145 -11.35 -5.79 -5.16
C GLY A 145 -10.12 -6.08 -6.01
N MET A 146 -10.35 -6.43 -7.27
CA MET A 146 -9.30 -6.54 -8.29
C MET A 146 -9.72 -5.73 -9.50
N SER A 147 -8.95 -4.66 -9.80
CA SER A 147 -9.32 -3.69 -10.82
C SER A 147 -9.53 -4.34 -12.19
N PHE A 148 -10.68 -4.05 -12.81
CA PHE A 148 -10.90 -4.37 -14.22
C PHE A 148 -9.85 -3.68 -15.09
N GLY A 149 -9.10 -4.47 -15.87
CA GLY A 149 -7.90 -4.01 -16.59
C GLY A 149 -6.59 -4.54 -16.01
N ALA A 150 -6.55 -4.82 -14.70
CA ALA A 150 -5.46 -5.60 -14.08
C ALA A 150 -5.72 -7.11 -14.20
N ILE A 151 -6.99 -7.51 -14.15
CA ILE A 151 -7.44 -8.88 -14.45
C ILE A 151 -8.31 -8.92 -15.70
N SER A 152 -8.28 -10.05 -16.40
CA SER A 152 -8.97 -10.24 -17.68
C SER A 152 -10.49 -10.35 -17.53
N GLU A 153 -11.24 -10.05 -18.59
CA GLU A 153 -12.70 -10.23 -18.61
C GLU A 153 -13.14 -11.63 -18.16
N PRO A 154 -12.57 -12.75 -18.65
CA PRO A 154 -12.93 -14.08 -18.17
C PRO A 154 -12.70 -14.28 -16.67
N ALA A 155 -11.67 -13.64 -16.10
CA ALA A 155 -11.38 -13.72 -14.67
C ALA A 155 -12.45 -13.01 -13.85
N VAL A 156 -12.84 -11.78 -14.24
CA VAL A 156 -13.92 -11.05 -13.56
C VAL A 156 -15.23 -11.81 -13.63
N ARG A 157 -15.59 -12.35 -14.80
CA ARG A 157 -16.80 -13.15 -14.99
C ARG A 157 -16.79 -14.41 -14.13
N ALA A 158 -15.65 -15.10 -14.05
CA ALA A 158 -15.50 -16.29 -13.21
C ALA A 158 -15.66 -15.95 -11.72
N LEU A 159 -15.04 -14.85 -11.25
CA LEU A 159 -15.17 -14.37 -9.88
C LEU A 159 -16.61 -13.96 -9.54
N SER A 160 -17.27 -13.21 -10.43
CA SER A 160 -18.67 -12.77 -10.24
C SER A 160 -19.61 -13.97 -10.10
N ARG A 161 -19.51 -14.96 -10.99
CA ARG A 161 -20.34 -16.17 -10.92
C ARG A 161 -20.01 -17.03 -9.70
N GLY A 162 -18.71 -17.20 -9.39
CA GLY A 162 -18.27 -17.95 -8.22
C GLY A 162 -18.70 -17.29 -6.90
N ALA A 163 -18.69 -15.96 -6.83
CA ALA A 163 -19.16 -15.20 -5.67
C ALA A 163 -20.67 -15.39 -5.45
N ALA A 164 -21.46 -15.35 -6.53
CA ALA A 164 -22.89 -15.63 -6.45
C ALA A 164 -23.19 -17.07 -6.00
N GLU A 165 -22.47 -18.06 -6.54
CA GLU A 165 -22.60 -19.46 -6.11
C GLU A 165 -22.18 -19.68 -4.65
N ALA A 166 -21.13 -18.97 -4.20
CA ALA A 166 -20.67 -19.00 -2.81
C ALA A 166 -21.55 -18.16 -1.86
N GLY A 167 -22.51 -17.38 -2.37
CA GLY A 167 -23.35 -16.48 -1.57
C GLY A 167 -22.57 -15.33 -0.94
N CYS A 168 -21.46 -14.90 -1.54
CA CYS A 168 -20.63 -13.81 -1.07
C CYS A 168 -20.57 -12.64 -2.05
N TRP A 169 -20.14 -11.48 -1.55
CA TRP A 169 -20.00 -10.28 -2.37
C TRP A 169 -18.67 -10.22 -3.09
N MET A 170 -18.66 -9.48 -4.19
CA MET A 170 -17.45 -9.15 -4.95
C MET A 170 -17.24 -7.64 -4.96
N ASP A 171 -16.07 -7.21 -4.52
CA ASP A 171 -15.60 -5.83 -4.67
C ASP A 171 -15.02 -5.66 -6.09
N THR A 172 -15.35 -4.54 -6.74
CA THR A 172 -14.93 -4.21 -8.12
C THR A 172 -13.48 -3.73 -8.20
N GLY A 173 -12.90 -3.29 -7.08
CA GLY A 173 -11.62 -2.58 -7.06
C GLY A 173 -11.69 -1.18 -7.70
N GLU A 174 -10.52 -0.59 -7.93
CA GLU A 174 -10.37 0.80 -8.40
C GLU A 174 -10.71 0.98 -9.89
N GLY A 175 -10.76 -0.12 -10.65
CA GLY A 175 -11.06 -0.11 -12.09
C GLY A 175 -12.53 0.22 -12.45
N GLY A 176 -13.38 0.39 -11.44
CA GLY A 176 -14.80 0.67 -11.60
C GLY A 176 -15.65 -0.57 -11.92
N LEU A 177 -16.97 -0.37 -11.88
CA LEU A 177 -17.96 -1.41 -12.15
C LEU A 177 -18.07 -1.68 -13.65
N SER A 178 -17.70 -2.89 -14.08
CA SER A 178 -17.89 -3.36 -15.46
C SER A 178 -19.13 -4.26 -15.59
N PRO A 179 -19.73 -4.41 -16.79
CA PRO A 179 -20.86 -5.33 -17.00
C PRO A 179 -20.58 -6.77 -16.54
N TYR A 180 -19.32 -7.20 -16.62
CA TYR A 180 -18.88 -8.53 -16.24
C TYR A 180 -18.99 -8.82 -14.73
N HIS A 181 -18.97 -7.78 -13.88
CA HIS A 181 -19.21 -7.92 -12.45
C HIS A 181 -20.68 -8.22 -12.14
N LEU A 182 -21.59 -7.68 -12.96
CA LEU A 182 -23.04 -7.81 -12.77
C LEU A 182 -23.59 -9.12 -13.36
N GLU A 183 -22.86 -9.76 -14.28
CA GLU A 183 -23.31 -10.99 -14.95
C GLU A 183 -23.62 -12.15 -13.99
N GLY A 184 -22.89 -12.25 -12.87
CA GLY A 184 -23.07 -13.34 -11.90
C GLY A 184 -24.20 -13.10 -10.89
N GLY A 185 -24.65 -11.86 -10.69
CA GLY A 185 -25.64 -11.52 -9.65
C GLY A 185 -25.11 -11.71 -8.21
N CYS A 186 -23.84 -11.34 -7.99
CA CYS A 186 -23.16 -11.48 -6.70
C CYS A 186 -23.28 -10.25 -5.79
N ASP A 187 -24.29 -9.40 -6.00
CA ASP A 187 -24.61 -8.21 -5.20
C ASP A 187 -25.59 -8.49 -4.02
#